data_AF-A0A661F2K9-F1
#
_entry.id   AF-A0A661F2K9-F1
#
_cell.length_a   1.000
_cell.length_b   1.000
_cell.length_c   1.000
_cell.angle_alpha   90.00
_cell.angle_beta   90.00
_cell.angle_gamma   90.00
#
_symmetry.space_group_name_H-M   'P 1'
#
loop_
_entity.id
_entity.type
_entity.pdbx_description
1 polymer ?
#
loop_
_entity_poly.entity_id
_entity_poly.type
_entity_poly.pdbx_seq_one_letter_code
_entity_poly.pdbx_strand_id
1 'polypeptide(L)' 'MPTKRCRVNRTQKTRITAEVVAAYRAGDETELHRLLRLPPWQISPLEAEGECPYSRNAAGNGTWQDSVDLREALENAD' A
#
# COMPACT_ATOMS: atom_id res chain seq x y z
N MET A 1 35.86 -8.30 5.45
CA MET A 1 35.37 -7.28 4.49
C MET A 1 34.04 -6.75 4.98
N PRO A 2 33.86 -5.43 5.16
CA PRO A 2 32.55 -4.88 5.45
C PRO A 2 31.82 -4.67 4.12
N THR A 3 31.03 -5.65 3.67
CA THR A 3 30.01 -5.36 2.66
C THR A 3 28.90 -4.58 3.34
N LYS A 4 29.08 -3.26 3.43
CA LYS A 4 27.95 -2.35 3.64
C LYS A 4 26.97 -2.65 2.52
N ARG A 5 25.94 -3.48 2.81
CA ARG A 5 24.77 -3.56 1.95
C ARG A 5 24.13 -2.19 2.05
N CYS A 6 24.36 -1.35 1.05
CA CYS A 6 23.60 -0.14 0.87
C CYS A 6 22.13 -0.58 0.94
N ARG A 7 21.40 -0.14 1.97
CA ARG A 7 19.95 -0.28 2.01
C ARG A 7 19.47 0.61 0.86
N VAL A 8 19.34 0.03 -0.33
CA VAL A 8 18.73 0.68 -1.49
C VAL A 8 17.42 1.23 -0.98
N ASN A 9 17.30 2.56 -0.99
CA ASN A 9 16.18 3.30 -0.44
C ASN A 9 14.88 2.58 -0.77
N ARG A 10 14.32 1.92 0.25
CA ARG A 10 13.15 1.04 0.15
C ARG A 10 11.86 1.85 0.13
N THR A 11 11.95 3.04 -0.46
CA THR A 11 10.89 4.02 -0.63
C THR A 11 10.72 4.17 -2.13
N GLN A 12 10.34 3.09 -2.81
CA GLN A 12 9.66 3.25 -4.09
C GLN A 12 8.37 3.99 -3.74
N LYS A 13 8.40 5.33 -3.86
CA LYS A 13 7.20 6.14 -3.69
C LYS A 13 6.22 5.65 -4.74
N THR A 14 5.18 4.97 -4.30
CA THR A 14 4.18 4.37 -5.16
C THR A 14 3.58 5.49 -6.00
N ARG A 15 3.78 5.43 -7.33
CA ARG A 15 3.24 6.47 -8.22
C ARG A 15 1.77 6.16 -8.41
N ILE A 16 0.92 7.08 -7.96
CA ILE A 16 -0.50 7.04 -8.23
C ILE A 16 -0.69 7.44 -9.70
N THR A 17 -1.13 6.50 -10.53
CA THR A 17 -1.48 6.72 -11.94
C THR A 17 -2.99 6.68 -12.11
N ALA A 18 -3.50 7.21 -13.22
CA ALA A 18 -4.93 7.17 -13.52
C ALA A 18 -5.51 5.74 -13.56
N GLU A 19 -4.69 4.75 -13.93
CA GLU A 19 -5.06 3.32 -13.91
C GLU A 19 -5.30 2.82 -12.47
N VAL A 20 -4.49 3.26 -11.51
CA VAL A 20 -4.66 2.92 -10.09
C VAL A 20 -5.97 3.48 -9.55
N VAL A 21 -6.29 4.73 -9.90
CA VAL A 21 -7.56 5.36 -9.50
C VAL A 21 -8.76 4.64 -10.13
N ALA A 22 -8.66 4.26 -11.40
CA ALA A 22 -9.69 3.47 -12.07
C ALA A 22 -9.89 2.09 -11.42
N ALA A 23 -8.81 1.39 -11.09
CA ALA A 23 -8.85 0.10 -10.38
C ALA A 23 -9.45 0.24 -8.97
N TYR A 24 -9.10 1.31 -8.25
CA TYR A 24 -9.68 1.63 -6.94
C TYR A 24 -11.19 1.86 -7.05
N ARG A 25 -11.66 2.62 -8.04
CA ARG A 25 -13.10 2.83 -8.29
C ARG A 25 -13.82 1.57 -8.74
N ALA A 26 -13.15 0.69 -9.46
CA ALA A 26 -13.70 -0.60 -9.87
C ALA A 26 -13.80 -1.60 -8.69
N GLY A 27 -13.12 -1.34 -7.57
CA GLY A 27 -13.05 -2.28 -6.44
C GLY A 27 -12.23 -3.53 -6.74
N ASP A 28 -11.34 -3.49 -7.74
CA ASP A 28 -10.50 -4.64 -8.11
C ASP A 28 -9.22 -4.67 -7.26
N GLU A 29 -9.27 -5.43 -6.18
CA GLU A 29 -8.17 -5.58 -5.23
C GLU A 29 -6.91 -6.16 -5.88
N THR A 30 -7.08 -7.15 -6.76
CA THR A 30 -5.95 -7.88 -7.35
C THR A 30 -5.19 -6.99 -8.31
N GLU A 31 -5.92 -6.25 -9.14
CA GLU A 31 -5.31 -5.31 -10.08
C GLU A 31 -4.70 -4.11 -9.35
N LEU A 32 -5.33 -3.64 -8.25
CA LEU A 32 -4.78 -2.58 -7.42
C LEU A 32 -3.44 -2.99 -6.79
N HIS A 33 -3.35 -4.20 -6.24
CA HIS A 33 -2.10 -4.77 -5.72
C HIS A 33 -1.01 -4.84 -6.78
N ARG A 34 -1.37 -5.24 -8.00
CA ARG A 34 -0.45 -5.34 -9.13
C ARG A 34 0.08 -3.96 -9.55
N LEU A 35 -0.80 -2.98 -9.70
CA LEU A 35 -0.46 -1.63 -10.15
C LEU A 35 0.38 -0.87 -9.10
N LEU A 36 0.00 -0.98 -7.82
CA LEU A 36 0.74 -0.38 -6.71
C LEU A 36 1.98 -1.20 -6.30
N ARG A 37 2.20 -2.37 -6.91
CA ARG A 37 3.28 -3.32 -6.59
C ARG A 37 3.34 -3.66 -5.09
N LEU A 38 2.16 -3.80 -4.48
CA LEU A 38 2.06 -4.13 -3.06
C LEU A 38 2.49 -5.59 -2.83
N PRO A 39 3.18 -5.89 -1.72
CA PRO A 39 3.40 -7.26 -1.30
C PRO A 39 2.06 -7.99 -1.07
N PRO A 40 2.00 -9.31 -1.29
CA PRO A 40 0.75 -10.08 -1.15
C PRO A 40 0.23 -10.17 0.29
N TRP A 41 1.05 -9.82 1.29
CA TRP A 41 0.66 -9.76 2.70
C TRP A 41 0.32 -8.34 3.18
N GLN A 42 0.52 -7.32 2.34
CA GLN A 42 0.13 -5.96 2.64
C GLN A 42 -1.39 -5.83 2.44
N ILE A 43 -2.02 -5.00 3.27
CA ILE A 43 -3.45 -4.77 3.19
C ILE A 43 -3.76 -3.85 2.02
N SER A 44 -4.84 -4.17 1.32
CA SER A 44 -5.32 -3.36 0.22
C SER A 44 -5.86 -2.02 0.74
N PRO A 45 -5.59 -0.89 0.07
CA PRO A 45 -6.18 0.40 0.42
C PRO A 45 -7.72 0.39 0.46
N LEU A 46 -8.34 -0.55 -0.26
CA LEU A 46 -9.79 -0.77 -0.26
C LEU A 46 -10.32 -1.27 1.09
N GLU A 47 -9.55 -2.12 1.78
CA GLU A 47 -9.93 -2.70 3.08
C GLU A 47 -9.45 -1.84 4.26
N ALA A 48 -8.55 -0.90 4.01
CA ALA A 48 -7.96 -0.02 5.01
C ALA A 48 -8.94 1.10 5.43
N GLU A 49 -10.09 0.73 6.00
CA GLU A 49 -11.06 1.65 6.57
C GLU A 49 -11.09 1.60 8.10
N GLY A 50 -10.96 2.76 8.73
CA GLY A 50 -11.13 2.90 10.17
C GLY A 50 -9.97 2.33 11.00
N GLU A 51 -10.31 1.71 12.13
CA GLU A 51 -9.33 1.19 13.07
C GLU A 51 -8.70 -0.12 12.56
N CYS A 52 -7.39 -0.24 12.74
CA CYS A 52 -6.65 -1.44 12.36
C CYS A 52 -7.22 -2.69 13.07
N PRO A 53 -7.75 -3.67 12.32
CA PRO A 53 -8.31 -4.89 12.91
C PRO A 53 -7.22 -5.85 13.40
N TYR A 54 -5.95 -5.57 13.06
CA TYR A 54 -4.83 -6.44 13.35
C TYR A 54 -4.19 -6.11 14.70
N SER A 55 -3.84 -7.16 15.45
CA SER A 55 -3.06 -7.01 16.68
C SER A 55 -1.72 -6.32 16.42
N ARG A 56 -1.15 -5.66 17.45
CA ARG A 56 0.08 -4.86 17.33
C ARG A 56 1.25 -5.60 16.65
N ASN A 57 1.36 -6.91 16.87
CA ASN A 57 2.47 -7.74 16.37
C ASN A 57 2.21 -8.38 15.00
N ALA A 58 1.02 -8.20 14.42
CA ALA A 58 0.69 -8.75 13.12
C ALA A 58 1.35 -7.95 12.00
N ALA A 59 1.75 -8.63 10.92
CA ALA A 59 2.32 -7.99 9.74
C ALA A 59 1.38 -6.92 9.14
N GLY A 60 0.06 -7.19 9.15
CA GLY A 60 -0.95 -6.25 8.69
C GLY A 60 -1.01 -4.95 9.48
N ASN A 61 -0.72 -4.98 10.79
CA ASN A 61 -0.65 -3.75 11.59
C ASN A 61 0.56 -2.88 11.20
N GLY A 62 1.68 -3.51 10.80
CA GLY A 62 2.88 -2.79 10.38
C GLY A 62 2.71 -2.00 9.08
N THR A 63 1.80 -2.43 8.19
CA THR A 63 1.53 -1.77 6.89
C THR A 63 0.15 -1.13 6.83
N TRP A 64 -0.63 -1.17 7.93
CA TRP A 64 -1.98 -0.61 7.97
C TRP A 64 -1.97 0.88 7.68
N GLN A 65 -1.09 1.63 8.37
CA GLN A 65 -0.99 3.07 8.18
C GLN A 65 -0.60 3.42 6.75
N ASP A 66 0.35 2.70 6.14
CA ASP A 66 0.73 2.90 4.74
C ASP A 66 -0.47 2.70 3.79
N SER A 67 -1.38 1.79 4.13
CA SER A 67 -2.57 1.46 3.33
C SER A 67 -3.66 2.52 3.48
N VAL A 68 -3.83 3.08 4.69
CA VAL A 68 -4.70 4.23 4.96
C VAL A 68 -4.19 5.48 4.25
N ASP A 69 -2.89 5.76 4.32
CA ASP A 69 -2.26 6.90 3.65
C ASP A 69 -2.41 6.77 2.12
N LEU A 70 -2.28 5.56 1.57
CA LEU A 70 -2.52 5.29 0.15
C LEU A 70 -3.99 5.51 -0.23
N ARG A 71 -4.94 5.11 0.62
CA ARG A 71 -6.37 5.35 0.41
C ARG A 71 -6.66 6.84 0.37
N GLU A 72 -6.20 7.60 1.36
CA GLU A 72 -6.39 9.06 1.41
C GLU A 72 -5.75 9.74 0.19
N ALA A 73 -4.58 9.28 -0.25
CA ALA A 73 -3.94 9.81 -1.45
C ALA A 73 -4.72 9.47 -2.74
N LEU A 74 -5.42 8.33 -2.80
CA LEU A 74 -6.29 7.97 -3.92
C LEU A 74 -7.61 8.74 -3.92
N GLU A 75 -8.16 9.03 -2.74
CA GLU A 75 -9.38 9.85 -2.58
C GLU A 75 -9.11 11.32 -2.91
N ASN A 76 -7.91 11.84 -2.61
CA ASN A 76 -7.51 13.22 -2.91
C ASN A 76 -6.93 13.43 -4.33
N ALA A 77 -6.70 12.36 -5.11
CA ALA A 77 -6.16 12.46 -6.46
C ALA A 77 -7.21 12.79 -7.54
N ASP A 78 -8.38 13.29 -7.14
CA ASP A 78 -9.48 13.74 -8.02
C ASP A 78 -9.21 15.11 -8.67
#